data_AF-A0A7J7IZ12-F1
#
_entry.id   AF-A0A7J7IZ12-F1
#
_cell.length_a   1.000
_cell.length_b   1.000
_cell.length_c   1.000
_cell.angle_alpha   90.00
_cell.angle_beta   90.00
_cell.angle_gamma   90.00
#
_symmetry.space_group_name_H-M   'P 1'
#
loop_
_entity.id
_entity.type
_entity.pdbx_description
1 polymer ?
#
loop_
_entity_poly.entity_id
_entity_poly.type
_entity_poly.pdbx_seq_one_letter_code
_entity_poly.pdbx_strand_id
1 'polypeptide(L)'
;MELPERLSARFEGSFAYKTVKDRLPTILVSVIDTLHKEKEKLAEKYPVQGTTQLKEVVSRLSKLRYEMMTNKPLNYLDDELPDASIWNDYLCQLSKSGDTPSWFRSHWLYVECLMYRQIVSSLKQSQVLADFDPFFESKKKSYLTSLDAIHTVIGYLTSKTSSPPTDVLDRKMLLREFLEVYVYICACLCVCVHLCVQIFVRIS
;
A
#
# COMPACT_ATOMS: atom_id res chain seq x y z
N MET A 1 -4.73 3.43 -32.99
CA MET A 1 -4.12 2.39 -32.14
C MET A 1 -4.94 2.34 -30.88
N GLU A 2 -5.76 1.31 -30.70
CA GLU A 2 -6.56 1.16 -29.48
C GLU A 2 -5.66 0.63 -28.37
N LEU A 3 -5.76 1.26 -27.19
CA LEU A 3 -5.04 0.79 -26.01
C LEU A 3 -5.67 -0.52 -25.52
N PRO A 4 -4.87 -1.50 -25.06
CA PRO A 4 -5.41 -2.72 -24.49
C PRO A 4 -6.22 -2.42 -23.24
N GLU A 5 -7.18 -3.28 -22.96
CA GLU A 5 -8.02 -3.14 -21.78
C GLU A 5 -7.19 -3.29 -20.50
N ARG A 6 -7.45 -2.41 -19.54
CA ARG A 6 -6.80 -2.41 -18.24
C ARG A 6 -7.24 -3.62 -17.42
N LEU A 7 -6.30 -4.23 -16.69
CA LEU A 7 -6.59 -5.35 -15.80
C LEU A 7 -7.64 -4.98 -14.76
N SER A 8 -8.58 -5.89 -14.51
CA SER A 8 -9.62 -5.76 -13.48
C SER A 8 -9.88 -7.12 -12.83
N ALA A 9 -10.47 -7.09 -11.65
CA ALA A 9 -10.83 -8.29 -10.89
C ALA A 9 -12.16 -8.89 -11.35
N ARG A 10 -12.61 -8.64 -12.58
CA ARG A 10 -13.84 -9.25 -13.11
C ARG A 10 -13.64 -10.67 -13.59
N PHE A 11 -12.38 -11.06 -13.84
CA PHE A 11 -12.01 -12.36 -14.39
C PHE A 11 -11.50 -13.28 -13.30
N GLU A 12 -12.27 -14.30 -12.92
CA GLU A 12 -11.99 -15.16 -11.75
C GLU A 12 -10.63 -15.87 -11.80
N GLY A 13 -10.14 -16.24 -12.98
CA GLY A 13 -8.82 -16.86 -13.16
C GLY A 13 -7.64 -15.89 -13.12
N SER A 14 -7.89 -14.58 -13.04
CA SER A 14 -6.83 -13.57 -13.10
C SER A 14 -6.16 -13.34 -11.73
N PHE A 15 -4.89 -12.93 -11.77
CA PHE A 15 -4.19 -12.50 -10.56
C PHE A 15 -4.84 -11.27 -9.90
N ALA A 16 -5.47 -10.40 -10.69
CA ALA A 16 -6.24 -9.27 -10.19
C ALA A 16 -7.43 -9.74 -9.33
N TYR A 17 -8.18 -10.75 -9.79
CA TYR A 17 -9.28 -11.33 -9.01
C TYR A 17 -8.78 -11.91 -7.69
N LYS A 18 -7.75 -12.76 -7.72
CA LYS A 18 -7.14 -13.29 -6.49
C LYS A 18 -6.67 -12.18 -5.54
N THR A 19 -6.10 -11.11 -6.08
CA THR A 19 -5.63 -9.97 -5.27
C THR A 19 -6.79 -9.26 -4.59
N VAL A 20 -7.82 -8.86 -5.33
CA VAL A 20 -8.99 -8.15 -4.78
C VAL A 20 -9.83 -9.05 -3.86
N LYS A 21 -9.98 -10.34 -4.20
CA LYS A 21 -10.82 -11.28 -3.46
C LYS A 21 -10.18 -11.75 -2.15
N ASP A 22 -8.87 -11.99 -2.15
CA ASP A 22 -8.20 -12.65 -1.01
C ASP A 22 -7.13 -11.76 -0.36
N ARG A 23 -6.25 -11.15 -1.15
CA ARG A 23 -5.08 -10.42 -0.61
C ARG A 23 -5.47 -9.10 0.04
N LEU A 24 -6.27 -8.26 -0.63
CA LEU A 24 -6.67 -6.96 -0.08
C LEU A 24 -7.49 -7.09 1.21
N PRO A 25 -8.49 -8.00 1.33
CA PRO A 25 -9.19 -8.21 2.59
C PRO A 25 -8.26 -8.69 3.72
N THR A 26 -7.28 -9.54 3.40
CA THR A 26 -6.29 -10.03 4.37
C THR A 26 -5.42 -8.89 4.90
N ILE A 27 -5.02 -7.96 4.02
CA ILE A 27 -4.29 -6.74 4.43
C ILE A 27 -5.12 -5.90 5.40
N LEU A 28 -6.41 -5.68 5.12
CA LEU A 28 -7.29 -4.92 6.01
C LEU A 28 -7.46 -5.60 7.38
N VAL A 29 -7.57 -6.92 7.41
CA VAL A 29 -7.59 -7.68 8.69
C VAL A 29 -6.30 -7.44 9.47
N SER A 30 -5.15 -7.55 8.82
CA SER A 30 -3.85 -7.30 9.49
C SER A 30 -3.73 -5.87 10.03
N VAL A 31 -4.29 -4.88 9.34
CA VAL A 31 -4.33 -3.48 9.81
C VAL A 31 -5.23 -3.35 11.04
N ILE A 32 -6.43 -3.94 11.00
CA ILE A 32 -7.38 -3.93 12.12
C ILE A 32 -6.78 -4.63 13.35
N ASP A 33 -6.12 -5.77 13.17
CA ASP A 33 -5.44 -6.50 14.25
C ASP A 33 -4.32 -5.66 14.88
N THR A 34 -3.60 -4.89 14.05
CA THR A 34 -2.54 -3.98 14.53
C THR A 34 -3.12 -2.84 15.36
N LEU A 35 -4.23 -2.25 14.90
CA LEU A 35 -4.96 -1.22 15.65
C LEU A 35 -5.49 -1.75 17.00
N HIS A 36 -5.98 -2.98 17.05
CA HIS A 36 -6.44 -3.59 18.29
C HIS A 36 -5.34 -3.75 19.34
N LYS A 37 -4.09 -4.03 18.93
CA LYS A 37 -2.95 -4.13 19.85
C LYS A 37 -2.57 -2.79 20.47
N GLU A 38 -2.88 -1.67 19.82
CA GLU A 38 -2.59 -0.33 20.33
C GLU A 38 -3.67 0.19 21.28
N LYS A 39 -4.75 -0.56 21.50
CA LYS A 39 -5.89 -0.14 22.35
C LYS A 39 -5.48 0.29 23.75
N GLU A 40 -4.65 -0.50 24.43
CA GLU A 40 -4.24 -0.22 25.82
C GLU A 40 -3.38 1.05 25.88
N LYS A 41 -2.37 1.16 25.01
CA LYS A 41 -1.52 2.35 24.90
C LYS A 41 -2.31 3.62 24.58
N LEU A 42 -3.30 3.53 23.71
CA LEU A 42 -4.17 4.66 23.37
C LEU A 42 -5.11 5.04 24.51
N ALA A 43 -5.61 4.06 25.27
CA ALA A 43 -6.43 4.32 26.45
C ALA A 43 -5.63 5.02 27.56
N GLU A 44 -4.35 4.66 27.74
CA GLU A 44 -3.45 5.33 28.68
C GLU A 44 -3.08 6.75 28.22
N LYS A 45 -2.69 6.91 26.95
CA LYS A 45 -2.25 8.20 26.40
C LYS A 45 -3.39 9.20 26.20
N TYR A 46 -4.59 8.71 25.86
CA TYR A 46 -5.77 9.53 25.59
C TYR A 46 -7.01 8.95 26.28
N PRO A 47 -7.18 9.14 27.62
CA PRO A 47 -8.22 8.47 28.40
C PRO A 47 -9.66 8.72 27.92
N VAL A 48 -9.94 9.93 27.42
CA VAL A 48 -11.29 10.33 27.00
C VAL A 48 -11.62 9.90 25.57
N GLN A 49 -10.65 10.01 24.65
CA GLN A 49 -10.90 9.91 23.21
C GLN A 49 -10.28 8.66 22.56
N GLY A 50 -9.23 8.09 23.15
CA GLY A 50 -8.40 7.05 22.52
C GLY A 50 -9.18 5.80 22.15
N THR A 51 -9.97 5.26 23.09
CA THR A 51 -10.80 4.08 22.82
C THR A 51 -11.94 4.37 21.83
N THR A 52 -12.54 5.55 21.92
CA THR A 52 -13.68 5.93 21.06
C THR A 52 -13.24 6.10 19.61
N GLN A 53 -12.20 6.92 19.37
CA GLN A 53 -11.69 7.14 18.01
C GLN A 53 -11.07 5.87 17.41
N LEU A 54 -10.42 5.01 18.22
CA LEU A 54 -9.96 3.71 17.75
C LEU A 54 -11.11 2.85 17.21
N LYS A 55 -12.24 2.79 17.95
CA LYS A 55 -13.43 2.05 17.51
C LYS A 55 -14.01 2.62 16.22
N GLU A 56 -14.01 3.94 16.05
CA GLU A 56 -14.47 4.59 14.82
C GLU A 56 -13.60 4.21 13.62
N VAL A 57 -12.27 4.26 13.77
CA VAL A 57 -11.33 3.83 12.72
C VAL A 57 -11.54 2.36 12.37
N VAL A 58 -11.60 1.47 13.37
CA VAL A 58 -11.83 0.03 13.16
C VAL A 58 -13.18 -0.22 12.46
N SER A 59 -14.21 0.54 12.82
CA SER A 59 -15.53 0.47 12.18
C SER A 59 -15.47 0.86 10.70
N ARG A 60 -14.80 1.98 10.36
CA ARG A 60 -14.58 2.41 8.97
C ARG A 60 -13.83 1.36 8.15
N LEU A 61 -12.75 0.80 8.69
CA LEU A 61 -11.96 -0.24 8.01
C LEU A 61 -12.72 -1.56 7.85
N SER A 62 -13.54 -1.93 8.83
CA SER A 62 -14.40 -3.12 8.75
C SER A 62 -15.49 -2.95 7.70
N LYS A 63 -16.09 -1.76 7.61
CA LYS A 63 -17.03 -1.39 6.54
C LYS A 63 -16.36 -1.47 5.17
N LEU A 64 -15.18 -0.88 5.00
CA LEU A 64 -14.39 -0.96 3.77
C LEU A 64 -14.13 -2.41 3.34
N ARG A 65 -13.70 -3.27 4.28
CA ARG A 65 -13.50 -4.69 4.00
C ARG A 65 -14.78 -5.37 3.51
N TYR A 66 -15.91 -5.10 4.16
CA TYR A 66 -17.21 -5.66 3.76
C TYR A 66 -17.63 -5.18 2.36
N GLU A 67 -17.52 -3.89 2.08
CA GLU A 67 -17.85 -3.28 0.79
C GLU A 67 -17.03 -3.91 -0.33
N MET A 68 -15.73 -4.10 -0.10
CA MET A 68 -14.83 -4.75 -1.04
C MET A 68 -15.22 -6.22 -1.27
N MET A 69 -15.38 -7.02 -0.21
CA MET A 69 -15.68 -8.45 -0.33
C MET A 69 -17.03 -8.75 -0.99
N THR A 70 -17.99 -7.81 -0.88
CA THR A 70 -19.33 -7.92 -1.46
C THR A 70 -19.49 -7.14 -2.76
N ASN A 71 -18.38 -6.69 -3.36
CA ASN A 71 -18.34 -5.96 -4.62
C ASN A 71 -19.33 -4.78 -4.67
N LYS A 72 -19.41 -3.99 -3.60
CA LYS A 72 -20.22 -2.77 -3.56
C LYS A 72 -19.68 -1.73 -4.56
N PRO A 73 -20.52 -0.76 -4.96
CA PRO A 73 -20.04 0.42 -5.67
C PRO A 73 -18.91 1.13 -4.90
N LEU A 74 -17.98 1.74 -5.64
CA LEU A 74 -16.93 2.57 -5.04
C LEU A 74 -17.54 3.88 -4.52
N ASN A 75 -17.13 4.27 -3.32
CA ASN A 75 -17.59 5.49 -2.67
C ASN A 75 -16.60 6.64 -2.91
N TYR A 76 -17.12 7.86 -3.01
CA TYR A 76 -16.31 9.07 -2.96
C TYR A 76 -15.59 9.18 -1.62
N LEU A 77 -14.39 9.77 -1.64
CA LEU A 77 -13.66 10.13 -0.43
C LEU A 77 -14.32 11.37 0.19
N ASP A 78 -14.53 11.32 1.50
CA ASP A 78 -15.19 12.35 2.31
C ASP A 78 -14.22 13.07 3.28
N ASP A 79 -12.92 12.83 3.13
CA ASP A 79 -11.89 13.49 3.95
C ASP A 79 -11.42 14.82 3.35
N GLU A 80 -10.78 15.62 4.19
CA GLU A 80 -10.28 16.95 3.86
C GLU A 80 -8.83 16.95 3.32
N LEU A 81 -8.29 15.80 2.91
CA LEU A 81 -6.92 15.76 2.39
C LEU A 81 -6.84 16.38 0.98
N PRO A 82 -5.71 17.02 0.62
CA PRO A 82 -5.60 17.81 -0.61
C PRO A 82 -5.87 17.03 -1.92
N ASP A 83 -5.62 15.72 -1.91
CA ASP A 83 -5.77 14.86 -3.08
C ASP A 83 -7.21 14.31 -3.25
N ALA A 84 -8.10 14.50 -2.27
CA ALA A 84 -9.44 13.90 -2.30
C ALA A 84 -10.27 14.31 -3.52
N SER A 85 -10.14 15.57 -3.97
CA SER A 85 -10.80 16.07 -5.18
C SER A 85 -10.35 15.32 -6.44
N ILE A 86 -9.05 15.06 -6.59
CA ILE A 86 -8.47 14.34 -7.73
C ILE A 86 -9.02 12.91 -7.81
N TRP A 87 -9.09 12.21 -6.67
CA TRP A 87 -9.69 10.88 -6.59
C TRP A 87 -11.17 10.87 -6.96
N ASN A 88 -11.92 11.84 -6.42
CA ASN A 88 -13.35 11.96 -6.66
C ASN A 88 -13.66 12.32 -8.12
N ASP A 89 -12.86 13.18 -8.74
CA ASP A 89 -12.96 13.52 -10.16
C ASP A 89 -12.71 12.29 -11.05
N TYR A 90 -11.69 11.49 -10.72
CA TYR A 90 -11.43 10.25 -11.45
C TYR A 90 -12.57 9.23 -11.30
N LEU A 91 -13.11 9.05 -10.08
CA LEU A 91 -14.28 8.19 -9.86
C LEU A 91 -15.52 8.67 -10.62
N CYS A 92 -15.72 9.99 -10.69
CA CYS A 92 -16.79 10.59 -11.48
C CYS A 92 -16.63 10.26 -12.98
N GLN A 93 -15.40 10.33 -13.51
CA GLN A 93 -15.12 9.96 -14.90
C GLN A 93 -15.41 8.46 -15.16
N LEU A 94 -15.01 7.57 -14.25
CA LEU A 94 -15.33 6.13 -14.35
C LEU A 94 -16.85 5.88 -14.34
N SER A 95 -17.60 6.68 -13.59
CA SER A 95 -19.06 6.51 -13.52
C SER A 95 -19.77 6.91 -14.82
N LYS A 96 -19.13 7.73 -15.66
CA LYS A 96 -19.67 8.15 -16.96
C LYS A 96 -19.50 7.09 -18.06
N SER A 97 -18.63 6.09 -17.86
CA SER A 97 -18.37 5.04 -18.87
C SER A 97 -19.44 3.94 -18.94
N GLY A 98 -20.58 4.09 -18.26
CA GLY A 98 -21.78 3.27 -18.42
C GLY A 98 -22.03 2.27 -17.28
N ASP A 99 -20.98 1.63 -16.77
CA ASP A 99 -21.09 0.74 -15.62
C ASP A 99 -20.83 1.47 -14.30
N THR A 100 -21.60 1.13 -13.25
CA THR A 100 -21.32 1.59 -11.88
C THR A 100 -19.96 1.04 -11.43
N PRO A 101 -18.97 1.92 -11.12
CA PRO A 101 -17.65 1.48 -10.69
C PRO A 101 -17.76 0.68 -9.39
N SER A 102 -17.23 -0.54 -9.38
CA SER A 102 -17.24 -1.42 -8.21
C SER A 102 -15.86 -2.05 -7.99
N TRP A 103 -15.64 -2.67 -6.84
CA TRP A 103 -14.34 -3.26 -6.45
C TRP A 103 -13.81 -4.32 -7.44
N PHE A 104 -14.69 -5.13 -8.03
CA PHE A 104 -14.28 -6.19 -8.97
C PHE A 104 -14.26 -5.71 -10.42
N ARG A 105 -15.09 -4.72 -10.78
CA ARG A 105 -15.22 -4.25 -12.17
C ARG A 105 -14.22 -3.17 -12.55
N SER A 106 -13.85 -2.32 -11.60
CA SER A 106 -12.94 -1.20 -11.86
C SER A 106 -11.51 -1.70 -12.09
N HIS A 107 -10.68 -0.81 -12.64
CA HIS A 107 -9.26 -1.08 -12.88
C HIS A 107 -8.55 -1.54 -11.61
N TRP A 108 -7.83 -2.66 -11.69
CA TRP A 108 -7.16 -3.29 -10.53
C TRP A 108 -6.21 -2.31 -9.83
N LEU A 109 -5.36 -1.63 -10.59
CA LEU A 109 -4.45 -0.63 -10.03
C LEU A 109 -5.20 0.45 -9.24
N TYR A 110 -6.34 0.93 -9.77
CA TYR A 110 -7.13 1.96 -9.11
C TYR A 110 -7.74 1.46 -7.79
N VAL A 111 -8.36 0.27 -7.78
CA VAL A 111 -9.01 -0.25 -6.56
C VAL A 111 -8.00 -0.61 -5.48
N GLU A 112 -6.82 -1.10 -5.86
CA GLU A 112 -5.74 -1.37 -4.93
C GLU A 112 -5.24 -0.08 -4.28
N CYS A 113 -4.97 0.97 -5.06
CA CYS A 113 -4.56 2.26 -4.52
C CYS A 113 -5.67 2.93 -3.71
N LEU A 114 -6.93 2.85 -4.15
CA LEU A 114 -8.08 3.39 -3.43
C LEU A 114 -8.23 2.76 -2.04
N MET A 115 -8.01 1.45 -1.91
CA MET A 115 -8.04 0.76 -0.62
C MET A 115 -7.02 1.36 0.36
N TYR A 116 -5.77 1.52 -0.07
CA TYR A 116 -4.74 2.16 0.75
C TYR A 116 -5.07 3.61 1.08
N ARG A 117 -5.62 4.37 0.12
CA ARG A 117 -6.04 5.75 0.33
C ARG A 117 -7.19 5.87 1.33
N GLN A 118 -8.13 4.91 1.36
CA GLN A 118 -9.19 4.85 2.35
C GLN A 118 -8.71 4.42 3.75
N ILE A 119 -7.65 3.62 3.85
CA ILE A 119 -6.96 3.37 5.13
C ILE A 119 -6.40 4.70 5.67
N VAL A 120 -5.67 5.45 4.84
CA VAL A 120 -5.11 6.75 5.22
C VAL A 120 -6.21 7.73 5.61
N SER A 121 -7.29 7.81 4.83
CA SER A 121 -8.48 8.61 5.13
C SER A 121 -9.03 8.28 6.52
N SER A 122 -9.25 6.99 6.79
CA SER A 122 -9.82 6.51 8.04
C SER A 122 -8.98 6.92 9.25
N LEU A 123 -7.64 6.87 9.12
CA LEU A 123 -6.68 7.26 10.16
C LEU A 123 -6.62 8.78 10.34
N LYS A 124 -6.53 9.55 9.25
CA LYS A 124 -6.42 11.02 9.28
C LYS A 124 -7.67 11.72 9.83
N GLN A 125 -8.84 11.08 9.74
CA GLN A 125 -10.05 11.55 10.41
C GLN A 125 -10.01 11.39 11.95
N SER A 126 -9.04 10.68 12.52
CA SER A 126 -8.85 10.56 13.97
C SER A 126 -7.72 11.46 14.46
N GLN A 127 -7.97 12.23 15.52
CA GLN A 127 -6.96 13.07 16.16
C GLN A 127 -5.85 12.26 16.84
N VAL A 128 -6.18 11.09 17.41
CA VAL A 128 -5.20 10.25 18.13
C VAL A 128 -4.42 9.29 17.23
N LEU A 129 -4.94 8.99 16.04
CA LEU A 129 -4.37 8.02 15.09
C LEU A 129 -3.91 8.67 13.76
N ALA A 130 -3.99 9.99 13.62
CA ALA A 130 -3.64 10.69 12.38
C ALA A 130 -2.23 10.36 11.85
N ASP A 131 -1.28 10.16 12.76
CA ASP A 131 0.12 9.87 12.41
C ASP A 131 0.51 8.41 12.67
N PHE A 132 -0.48 7.56 12.94
CA PHE A 132 -0.25 6.14 13.14
C PHE A 132 0.02 5.44 11.80
N ASP A 133 1.14 4.70 11.74
CA ASP A 133 1.47 3.84 10.60
C ASP A 133 1.11 2.38 10.91
N PRO A 134 0.00 1.85 10.37
CA PRO A 134 -0.43 0.48 10.65
C PRO A 134 0.48 -0.58 10.02
N PHE A 135 1.40 -0.19 9.13
CA PHE A 135 2.34 -1.10 8.48
C PHE A 135 3.73 -1.07 9.13
N PHE A 136 3.96 -0.21 10.12
CA PHE A 136 5.26 -0.02 10.74
C PHE A 136 5.85 -1.33 11.29
N GLU A 137 5.09 -2.06 12.10
CA GLU A 137 5.57 -3.32 12.71
C GLU A 137 5.86 -4.40 11.66
N SER A 138 5.06 -4.46 10.59
CA SER A 138 5.33 -5.36 9.46
C SER A 138 6.63 -4.99 8.76
N LYS A 139 6.84 -3.69 8.46
CA LYS A 139 8.07 -3.18 7.85
C LYS A 139 9.29 -3.44 8.73
N LYS A 140 9.17 -3.19 10.04
CA LYS A 140 10.22 -3.44 11.02
C LYS A 140 10.57 -4.93 11.09
N LYS A 141 9.58 -5.81 11.13
CA LYS A 141 9.81 -7.26 11.11
C LYS A 141 10.53 -7.70 9.84
N SER A 142 10.07 -7.25 8.67
CA SER A 142 10.74 -7.54 7.40
C SER A 142 12.19 -7.05 7.38
N TYR A 143 12.45 -5.83 7.87
CA TYR A 143 13.80 -5.30 8.01
C TYR A 143 14.68 -6.19 8.89
N LEU A 144 14.19 -6.57 10.09
CA LEU A 144 14.94 -7.40 11.03
C LEU A 144 15.23 -8.80 10.46
N THR A 145 14.27 -9.42 9.78
CA THR A 145 14.47 -10.74 9.15
C THR A 145 15.43 -10.68 7.96
N SER A 146 15.61 -9.51 7.33
CA SER A 146 16.53 -9.31 6.21
C SER A 146 17.93 -8.82 6.62
N LEU A 147 18.23 -8.68 7.92
CA LEU A 147 19.51 -8.10 8.38
C LEU A 147 20.74 -8.83 7.84
N ASP A 148 20.75 -10.17 7.85
CA ASP A 148 21.91 -10.94 7.37
C ASP A 148 22.16 -10.75 5.87
N ALA A 149 21.08 -10.72 5.08
CA ALA A 149 21.16 -10.42 3.66
C ALA A 149 21.64 -8.98 3.42
N ILE A 150 21.13 -8.02 4.19
CA ILE A 150 21.56 -6.62 4.14
C ILE A 150 23.05 -6.50 4.48
N HIS A 151 23.53 -7.14 5.54
CA HIS A 151 24.95 -7.15 5.91
C HIS A 151 25.83 -7.77 4.83
N THR A 152 25.39 -8.88 4.22
CA THR A 152 26.10 -9.54 3.12
C THR A 152 26.24 -8.60 1.92
N VAL A 153 25.14 -7.95 1.52
CA VAL A 153 25.14 -6.99 0.41
C VAL A 153 26.04 -5.81 0.76
N ILE A 154 25.86 -5.16 1.92
CA ILE A 154 26.70 -4.02 2.33
C ILE A 154 28.18 -4.40 2.36
N GLY A 155 28.55 -5.57 2.89
CA GLY A 155 29.93 -6.05 2.89
C GLY A 155 30.48 -6.22 1.47
N TYR A 156 29.69 -6.81 0.58
CA TYR A 156 30.04 -6.92 -0.84
C TYR A 156 30.27 -5.54 -1.48
N LEU A 157 29.31 -4.62 -1.34
CA LEU A 157 29.41 -3.27 -1.90
C LEU A 157 30.62 -2.51 -1.35
N THR A 158 30.88 -2.62 -0.05
CA THR A 158 32.01 -1.95 0.61
C THR A 158 33.34 -2.48 0.09
N SER A 159 33.46 -3.80 -0.12
CA SER A 159 34.67 -4.41 -0.69
C SER A 159 34.98 -3.92 -2.11
N LYS A 160 33.94 -3.73 -2.94
CA LYS A 160 34.07 -3.31 -4.34
C LYS A 160 34.26 -1.79 -4.51
N THR A 161 33.75 -1.00 -3.57
CA THR A 161 33.88 0.47 -3.60
C THR A 161 35.18 0.97 -2.95
N SER A 162 35.79 0.19 -2.05
CA SER A 162 37.10 0.50 -1.47
C SER A 162 38.26 0.41 -2.48
N SER A 163 38.05 -0.27 -3.61
CA SER A 163 38.98 -0.33 -4.73
C SER A 163 38.18 -0.23 -6.03
N PRO A 164 37.74 0.98 -6.40
CA PRO A 164 36.82 1.15 -7.51
C PRO A 164 37.50 0.70 -8.81
N PRO A 165 36.81 -0.05 -9.68
CA PRO A 165 37.38 -0.47 -10.94
C PRO A 165 37.72 0.74 -11.82
N THR A 166 38.96 0.81 -12.28
CA THR A 166 39.44 1.84 -13.21
C THR A 166 38.96 1.58 -14.63
N ASP A 167 38.73 0.32 -15.00
CA ASP A 167 38.24 -0.06 -16.31
C ASP A 167 36.71 0.12 -16.46
N VAL A 168 36.28 0.49 -17.67
CA VAL A 168 34.86 0.74 -17.99
C VAL A 168 34.05 -0.56 -17.99
N LEU A 169 34.62 -1.68 -18.42
CA LEU A 169 33.95 -2.98 -18.48
C LEU A 169 33.67 -3.47 -17.06
N ASP A 170 34.65 -3.39 -16.17
CA ASP A 170 34.51 -3.79 -14.77
C ASP A 170 33.44 -2.97 -14.03
N ARG A 171 33.35 -1.65 -14.31
CA ARG A 171 32.27 -0.81 -13.77
C ARG A 171 30.89 -1.22 -14.28
N LYS A 172 30.76 -1.60 -15.56
CA LYS A 172 29.49 -2.09 -16.12
C LYS A 172 29.09 -3.43 -15.52
N MET A 173 30.05 -4.32 -15.27
CA MET A 173 29.80 -5.60 -14.61
C MET A 173 29.33 -5.38 -13.17
N LEU A 174 30.00 -4.52 -12.42
CA LEU A 174 29.59 -4.15 -11.08
C LEU A 174 28.16 -3.56 -11.08
N LEU A 175 27.85 -2.61 -11.97
CA LEU A 175 26.50 -2.05 -12.08
C LEU A 175 25.44 -3.12 -12.38
N ARG A 176 25.74 -4.09 -13.24
CA ARG A 176 24.83 -5.20 -13.54
C ARG A 176 24.53 -6.03 -12.29
N GLU A 177 25.56 -6.44 -11.55
CA GLU A 177 25.39 -7.21 -10.31
C GLU A 177 24.56 -6.43 -9.28
N PHE A 178 24.82 -5.14 -9.14
CA PHE A 178 24.04 -4.25 -8.30
C PHE A 178 22.56 -4.20 -8.73
N LEU A 179 22.28 -4.08 -10.04
CA LEU A 179 20.91 -4.06 -10.56
C LEU A 179 20.21 -5.41 -10.35
N GLU A 180 20.91 -6.53 -10.51
CA GLU A 180 20.37 -7.86 -10.24
C GLU A 180 19.99 -7.97 -8.77
N VAL A 181 20.92 -7.67 -7.86
CA VAL A 181 20.68 -7.65 -6.41
C VAL A 181 19.53 -6.71 -6.06
N TYR A 182 19.48 -5.51 -6.63
CA TYR A 182 18.41 -4.53 -6.41
C TYR A 182 17.04 -5.08 -6.83
N VAL A 183 16.93 -5.70 -8.00
CA VAL A 183 15.67 -6.31 -8.47
C VAL A 183 15.19 -7.41 -7.52
N TYR A 184 16.09 -8.26 -7.03
CA TYR A 184 15.75 -9.29 -6.06
C TYR A 184 15.37 -8.72 -4.68
N ILE A 185 16.08 -7.69 -4.21
CA ILE A 185 15.78 -6.98 -2.97
C ILE A 185 14.39 -6.31 -3.06
N CYS A 186 14.07 -5.64 -4.17
CA CYS A 186 12.76 -5.03 -4.39
C CYS A 186 11.62 -6.06 -4.52
N ALA A 187 11.93 -7.28 -4.97
CA ALA A 187 10.97 -8.38 -4.98
C ALA A 187 10.74 -9.00 -3.58
N CYS A 188 11.76 -9.01 -2.72
CA CYS A 188 11.70 -9.61 -1.38
C CYS A 188 11.21 -8.64 -0.29
N LEU A 189 11.50 -7.34 -0.39
CA LEU A 189 10.99 -6.33 0.52
C LEU A 189 9.73 -5.74 -0.11
N CYS A 190 8.59 -5.77 0.59
CA CYS A 190 7.28 -5.18 0.24
C CYS A 190 7.26 -3.66 -0.12
N VAL A 191 8.39 -3.08 -0.52
CA VAL A 191 8.62 -1.67 -0.83
C VAL A 191 7.81 -1.23 -2.05
N CYS A 192 7.52 -2.12 -3.01
CA CYS A 192 6.83 -1.74 -4.25
C CYS A 192 5.41 -1.20 -4.05
N VAL A 193 4.66 -1.68 -3.06
CA VAL A 193 3.27 -1.21 -2.87
C VAL A 193 3.22 0.19 -2.24
N HIS A 194 4.14 0.46 -1.31
CA HIS A 194 4.20 1.77 -0.63
C HIS A 194 4.85 2.86 -1.52
N LEU A 195 5.84 2.48 -2.34
CA LEU A 195 6.38 3.39 -3.35
C LEU A 195 5.32 3.75 -4.40
N CYS A 196 4.46 2.82 -4.83
CA CYS A 196 3.38 3.14 -5.77
C CYS A 196 2.42 4.20 -5.22
N VAL A 197 2.04 4.13 -3.94
CA VAL A 197 1.17 5.15 -3.32
C VAL A 197 1.89 6.51 -3.22
N GLN A 198 3.17 6.53 -2.81
CA GLN A 198 3.93 7.79 -2.75
C GLN A 198 4.29 8.38 -4.13
N ILE A 199 4.46 7.53 -5.14
CA ILE A 199 4.72 7.93 -6.52
C ILE A 199 3.46 8.53 -7.14
N PHE A 200 2.28 7.94 -6.88
CA PHE A 200 1.02 8.50 -7.38
C PHE A 200 0.73 9.89 -6.79
N VAL A 201 1.03 10.11 -5.50
CA VAL A 201 0.88 11.40 -4.82
C VAL A 201 1.93 12.45 -5.25
N ARG A 202 3.09 12.03 -5.77
CA ARG A 202 4.16 12.96 -6.24
C ARG A 202 4.10 13.31 -7.72
N ILE A 203 3.30 12.58 -8.52
CA ILE A 203 3.18 12.78 -9.97
C ILE A 203 1.93 13.63 -10.35
N SER A 204 1.07 13.94 -9.38
CA SER A 204 -0.05 14.88 -9.48
C SER A 204 0.21 16.15 -8.67
#